data_AF-A0A9C9N1F3-F1
#
_entry.id   AF-A0A9C9N1F3-F1
#
_cell.length_a   1.000
_cell.length_b   1.000
_cell.length_c   1.000
_cell.angle_alpha   90.00
_cell.angle_beta   90.00
_cell.angle_gamma   90.00
#
_symmetry.space_group_name_H-M   'P 1'
#
loop_
_entity.id
_entity.type
_entity.pdbx_description
1 polymer ?
#
loop_
_entity_poly.entity_id
_entity_poly.type
_entity_poly.pdbx_seq_one_letter_code
_entity_poly.pdbx_strand_id
1 'polypeptide(L)'
;MTLDRATVVLFDVDGVLIEPGGYRYAMRDAMRHFLQRLGQPHWQPDASFVEQFESHMLTSEWDILPLTLCHFLDHALQFLQPAQPWQTLADAAADIIQHPELPAPNQLFGVIDQIGAIINGRSGTPSQWILAASSEAHFPFPHLKSHPVLSALLAHTRDIQCSETMRIFQQHIIGSDNFRTYYHTEPELNLPNYLTLYDTVPLKPEVFQALQDKIDRRELFVSIY
;
A
#
# COMPACT_ATOMS: atom_id res chain seq x y z
N MET A 1 25.87 -31.59 35.07
CA MET A 1 25.39 -30.24 34.77
C MET A 1 24.06 -30.37 34.06
N THR A 2 22.97 -30.25 34.81
CA THR A 2 21.63 -30.05 34.26
C THR A 2 21.60 -28.66 33.64
N LEU A 3 21.33 -28.56 32.34
CA LEU A 3 20.93 -27.29 31.74
C LEU A 3 19.61 -26.92 32.41
N ASP A 4 19.60 -25.87 33.24
CA ASP A 4 18.35 -25.24 33.64
C ASP A 4 17.57 -24.88 32.38
N ARG A 5 16.30 -25.30 32.31
CA ARG A 5 15.46 -25.07 31.13
C ARG A 5 15.23 -23.56 30.99
N ALA A 6 15.93 -22.93 30.05
CA ALA A 6 15.64 -21.58 29.64
C ALA A 6 14.33 -21.57 28.82
N THR A 7 13.36 -20.76 29.25
CA THR A 7 12.14 -20.53 28.47
C THR A 7 12.39 -19.37 27.51
N VAL A 8 12.32 -19.64 26.21
CA VAL A 8 12.38 -18.61 25.17
C VAL A 8 10.97 -18.35 24.67
N VAL A 9 10.56 -17.08 24.64
CA VAL A 9 9.29 -16.63 24.08
C VAL A 9 9.58 -15.80 22.83
N LEU A 10 8.92 -16.18 21.74
CA LEU A 10 8.98 -15.49 20.46
C LEU A 10 7.71 -14.66 20.32
N PHE A 11 7.85 -13.35 20.12
CA PHE A 11 6.73 -12.47 19.80
C PHE A 11 6.83 -12.03 18.35
N ASP A 12 5.71 -12.17 17.64
CA ASP A 12 5.44 -11.39 16.44
C ASP A 12 5.16 -9.92 16.85
N VAL A 13 5.27 -8.98 15.91
CA VAL A 13 4.99 -7.56 16.16
C VAL A 13 3.52 -7.26 15.91
N ASP A 14 3.09 -7.39 14.65
CA ASP A 14 1.77 -6.96 14.21
C ASP A 14 0.68 -7.94 14.65
N GLY A 15 -0.38 -7.43 15.27
CA GLY A 15 -1.46 -8.23 15.84
C GLY A 15 -1.09 -8.95 17.15
N VAL A 16 0.13 -8.77 17.68
CA VAL A 16 0.59 -9.38 18.94
C VAL A 16 1.12 -8.33 19.92
N LEU A 17 2.23 -7.67 19.58
CA LEU A 17 2.81 -6.59 20.41
C LEU A 17 2.19 -5.23 20.08
N ILE A 18 1.64 -5.09 18.88
CA ILE A 18 1.06 -3.87 18.35
C ILE A 18 -0.23 -4.22 17.61
N GLU A 19 -1.30 -3.48 17.86
CA GLU A 19 -2.47 -3.46 16.99
C GLU A 19 -2.22 -2.46 15.86
N PRO A 20 -2.13 -2.92 14.59
CA PRO A 20 -1.72 -2.09 13.48
C PRO A 20 -2.84 -1.14 13.04
N GLY A 21 -2.57 0.16 13.09
CA GLY A 21 -3.45 1.21 12.57
C GLY A 21 -2.77 2.06 11.50
N GLY A 22 -1.47 2.31 11.63
CA GLY A 22 -0.69 3.21 10.79
C GLY A 22 -0.79 2.88 9.31
N TYR A 23 -0.66 1.61 8.94
CA TYR A 23 -0.73 1.14 7.55
C TYR A 23 -2.07 1.45 6.88
N ARG A 24 -3.19 1.18 7.56
CA ARG A 24 -4.54 1.45 7.03
C ARG A 24 -4.79 2.95 6.85
N TYR A 25 -4.41 3.75 7.85
CA TYR A 25 -4.52 5.22 7.75
C TYR A 25 -3.63 5.79 6.64
N ALA A 26 -2.40 5.30 6.52
CA ALA A 26 -1.46 5.73 5.49
C ALA A 26 -1.97 5.36 4.08
N MET A 27 -2.53 4.17 3.92
CA MET A 27 -3.10 3.72 2.64
C MET A 27 -4.26 4.60 2.19
N ARG A 28 -5.21 4.87 3.09
CA ARG A 28 -6.34 5.76 2.82
C ARG A 28 -5.89 7.17 2.45
N ASP A 29 -4.97 7.74 3.21
CA ASP A 29 -4.57 9.14 3.01
C ASP A 29 -3.62 9.30 1.80
N ALA A 30 -2.79 8.30 1.50
CA ALA A 30 -2.04 8.22 0.25
C ALA A 30 -2.96 8.10 -0.97
N MET A 31 -4.00 7.26 -0.91
CA MET A 31 -5.01 7.19 -1.97
C MET A 31 -5.70 8.55 -2.16
N ARG A 32 -6.10 9.19 -1.06
CA ARG A 32 -6.69 10.53 -1.09
C ARG A 32 -5.77 11.56 -1.73
N HIS A 33 -4.48 11.53 -1.43
CA HIS A 33 -3.49 12.42 -2.05
C HIS A 33 -3.53 12.30 -3.58
N PHE A 34 -3.50 11.09 -4.13
CA PHE A 34 -3.54 10.89 -5.57
C PHE A 34 -4.88 11.26 -6.18
N LEU A 35 -6.00 10.87 -5.57
CA LEU A 35 -7.33 11.24 -6.07
C LEU A 35 -7.58 12.75 -6.04
N GLN A 36 -7.04 13.47 -5.05
CA GLN A 36 -7.03 14.94 -5.04
C GLN A 36 -6.24 15.51 -6.21
N ARG A 37 -5.06 14.94 -6.51
CA ARG A 37 -4.24 15.34 -7.65
C ARG A 37 -4.89 15.05 -8.99
N LEU A 38 -5.75 14.04 -9.09
CA LEU A 38 -6.56 13.80 -10.27
C LEU A 38 -7.75 14.76 -10.39
N GLY A 39 -8.00 15.63 -9.41
CA GLY A 39 -9.20 16.46 -9.36
C GLY A 39 -10.47 15.71 -8.98
N GLN A 40 -10.34 14.46 -8.50
CA GLN A 40 -11.45 13.53 -8.24
C GLN A 40 -11.47 13.06 -6.77
N PRO A 41 -11.50 13.97 -5.76
CA PRO A 41 -11.41 13.58 -4.36
C PRO A 41 -12.58 12.71 -3.88
N HIS A 42 -13.68 12.67 -4.63
CA HIS A 42 -14.90 11.92 -4.33
C HIS A 42 -14.84 10.46 -4.81
N TRP A 43 -13.83 10.06 -5.58
CA TRP A 43 -13.61 8.68 -6.04
C TRP A 43 -13.03 7.76 -4.97
N GLN A 44 -13.12 8.11 -3.68
CA GLN A 44 -12.52 7.30 -2.63
C GLN A 44 -13.03 5.86 -2.67
N PRO A 45 -12.14 4.86 -2.62
CA PRO A 45 -12.58 3.49 -2.48
C PRO A 45 -13.26 3.28 -1.13
N ASP A 46 -14.10 2.24 -1.05
CA ASP A 46 -14.69 1.83 0.22
C ASP A 46 -13.62 1.51 1.26
N ALA A 47 -13.92 1.73 2.54
CA ALA A 47 -12.97 1.50 3.63
C ALA A 47 -12.42 0.06 3.66
N SER A 48 -13.16 -0.92 3.10
CA SER A 48 -12.79 -2.33 3.04
C SER A 48 -11.92 -2.73 1.82
N PHE A 49 -11.48 -1.79 0.99
CA PHE A 49 -10.84 -2.16 -0.29
C PHE A 49 -9.51 -2.89 -0.12
N VAL A 50 -8.78 -2.62 0.96
CA VAL A 50 -7.50 -3.30 1.25
C VAL A 50 -7.76 -4.76 1.61
N GLU A 51 -8.78 -5.03 2.43
CA GLU A 51 -9.24 -6.36 2.83
C GLU A 51 -9.64 -7.21 1.61
N GLN A 52 -10.18 -6.57 0.56
CA GLN A 52 -10.51 -7.26 -0.68
C GLN A 52 -9.25 -7.75 -1.41
N PHE A 53 -8.19 -6.95 -1.48
CA PHE A 53 -6.91 -7.40 -2.04
C PHE A 53 -6.27 -8.51 -1.20
N GLU A 54 -6.33 -8.38 0.13
CA GLU A 54 -5.78 -9.36 1.06
C GLU A 54 -6.45 -10.72 0.93
N SER A 55 -7.75 -10.75 0.60
CA SER A 55 -8.48 -11.99 0.32
C SER A 55 -7.91 -12.78 -0.87
N HIS A 56 -7.16 -12.11 -1.76
CA HIS A 56 -6.44 -12.70 -2.89
C HIS A 56 -4.93 -12.82 -2.63
N MET A 57 -4.50 -12.82 -1.36
CA MET A 57 -3.09 -12.90 -0.93
C MET A 57 -2.22 -11.72 -1.40
N LEU A 58 -2.83 -10.61 -1.81
CA LEU A 58 -2.13 -9.38 -2.15
C LEU A 58 -2.13 -8.45 -0.93
N THR A 59 -1.07 -8.52 -0.13
CA THR A 59 -0.98 -7.85 1.17
C THR A 59 -0.06 -6.63 1.18
N SER A 60 0.75 -6.43 0.13
CA SER A 60 1.70 -5.31 0.09
C SER A 60 1.03 -4.04 -0.43
N GLU A 61 1.03 -3.00 0.41
CA GLU A 61 0.56 -1.65 0.10
C GLU A 61 1.24 -1.05 -1.13
N TRP A 62 2.51 -1.42 -1.34
CA TRP A 62 3.31 -0.97 -2.46
C TRP A 62 2.75 -1.50 -3.80
N ASP A 63 2.02 -2.61 -3.80
CA ASP A 63 1.30 -3.10 -4.97
C ASP A 63 -0.18 -2.66 -4.97
N ILE A 64 -0.86 -2.70 -3.82
CA ILE A 64 -2.28 -2.32 -3.70
C ILE A 64 -2.50 -0.90 -4.22
N LEU A 65 -1.69 0.06 -3.76
CA LEU A 65 -1.87 1.47 -4.10
C LEU A 65 -1.77 1.75 -5.61
N PRO A 66 -0.67 1.38 -6.32
CA PRO A 66 -0.58 1.61 -7.76
C PRO A 66 -1.57 0.77 -8.58
N LEU A 67 -1.92 -0.45 -8.17
CA LEU A 67 -2.96 -1.24 -8.86
C LEU A 67 -4.34 -0.59 -8.74
N THR A 68 -4.66 -0.04 -7.56
CA THR A 68 -5.90 0.70 -7.36
C THR A 68 -5.90 2.00 -8.17
N LEU A 69 -4.78 2.71 -8.28
CA LEU A 69 -4.66 3.86 -9.19
C LEU A 69 -4.84 3.46 -10.66
N CYS A 70 -4.29 2.33 -11.09
CA CYS A 70 -4.49 1.82 -12.45
C CYS A 70 -5.99 1.61 -12.75
N HIS A 71 -6.77 1.11 -11.78
CA HIS A 71 -8.22 1.01 -11.94
C HIS A 71 -8.88 2.38 -12.16
N PHE A 72 -8.54 3.39 -11.35
CA PHE A 72 -9.09 4.75 -11.51
C PHE A 72 -8.70 5.39 -12.84
N LEU A 73 -7.46 5.21 -13.28
CA LEU A 73 -7.00 5.72 -14.58
C LEU A 73 -7.68 4.99 -15.75
N ASP A 74 -7.84 3.68 -15.68
CA ASP A 74 -8.58 2.90 -16.68
C ASP A 74 -10.04 3.35 -16.78
N HIS A 75 -10.68 3.56 -15.62
CA HIS A 75 -12.03 4.07 -15.54
C HIS A 75 -12.17 5.44 -16.20
N ALA A 76 -11.25 6.38 -15.94
CA ALA A 76 -11.26 7.68 -16.60
C ALA A 76 -11.17 7.55 -18.14
N LEU A 77 -10.34 6.64 -18.65
CA LEU A 77 -10.19 6.38 -20.09
C LEU A 77 -11.43 5.76 -20.76
N GLN A 78 -12.44 5.32 -20.01
CA GLN A 78 -13.73 4.94 -20.57
C GLN A 78 -14.53 6.15 -21.08
N PHE A 79 -14.27 7.33 -20.51
CA PHE A 79 -14.98 8.57 -20.81
C PHE A 79 -14.11 9.57 -21.56
N LEU A 80 -12.79 9.47 -21.36
CA LEU A 80 -11.81 10.37 -21.97
C LEU A 80 -11.19 9.74 -23.20
N GLN A 81 -10.91 10.57 -24.19
CA GLN A 81 -10.04 10.24 -25.32
C GLN A 81 -8.87 11.22 -25.35
N PRO A 82 -7.80 10.95 -24.56
CA PRO A 82 -6.63 11.82 -24.54
C PRO A 82 -6.05 12.01 -25.94
N ALA A 83 -5.61 13.24 -26.24
CA ALA A 83 -5.00 13.55 -27.53
C ALA A 83 -3.70 12.76 -27.77
N GLN A 84 -3.03 12.35 -26.68
CA GLN A 84 -1.84 11.50 -26.68
C GLN A 84 -1.93 10.49 -25.52
N PRO A 85 -1.34 9.29 -25.65
CA PRO A 85 -1.25 8.36 -24.52
C PRO A 85 -0.49 8.97 -23.34
N TRP A 86 -1.07 8.89 -22.14
CA TRP A 86 -0.44 9.31 -20.89
C TRP A 86 0.87 8.56 -20.64
N GLN A 87 1.96 9.31 -20.46
CA GLN A 87 3.27 8.74 -20.16
C GLN A 87 3.49 8.59 -18.66
N THR A 88 2.95 9.53 -17.88
CA THR A 88 3.12 9.63 -16.44
C THR A 88 1.80 9.86 -15.71
N LEU A 89 1.81 9.71 -14.37
CA LEU A 89 0.66 10.06 -13.55
C LEU A 89 0.34 11.56 -13.61
N ALA A 90 1.35 12.41 -13.83
CA ALA A 90 1.16 13.84 -13.99
C ALA A 90 0.39 14.17 -15.29
N ASP A 91 0.67 13.47 -16.39
CA ASP A 91 -0.08 13.64 -17.64
C ASP A 91 -1.55 13.25 -17.45
N ALA A 92 -1.79 12.10 -16.81
CA ALA A 92 -3.14 11.64 -16.51
C ALA A 92 -3.89 12.64 -15.61
N ALA A 93 -3.23 13.17 -14.58
CA ALA A 93 -3.79 14.19 -13.70
C ALA A 93 -4.16 15.47 -14.47
N ALA A 94 -3.28 15.95 -15.35
CA ALA A 94 -3.50 17.15 -16.14
C ALA A 94 -4.75 17.06 -17.02
N ASP A 95 -4.98 15.90 -17.63
CA ASP A 95 -6.18 15.63 -18.44
C ASP A 95 -7.43 15.46 -17.57
N ILE A 96 -7.39 14.61 -16.55
CA ILE A 96 -8.56 14.26 -15.73
C ILE A 96 -9.10 15.48 -14.96
N ILE A 97 -8.23 16.40 -14.51
CA ILE A 97 -8.66 17.63 -13.81
C ILE A 97 -9.59 18.50 -14.68
N GLN A 98 -9.48 18.44 -16.01
CA GLN A 98 -10.34 19.22 -16.90
C GLN A 98 -11.80 18.69 -16.93
N HIS A 99 -12.06 17.53 -16.33
CA HIS A 99 -13.34 16.83 -16.37
C HIS A 99 -13.83 16.46 -14.95
N PRO A 100 -14.12 17.46 -14.09
CA PRO A 100 -14.57 17.21 -12.71
C PRO A 100 -15.92 16.47 -12.61
N GLU A 101 -16.70 16.43 -13.69
CA GLU A 101 -18.00 15.77 -13.79
C GLU A 101 -17.93 14.26 -14.04
N LEU A 102 -16.73 13.69 -14.23
CA LEU A 102 -16.58 12.26 -14.49
C LEU A 102 -17.21 11.42 -13.36
N PRO A 103 -17.99 10.37 -13.71
CA PRO A 103 -18.62 9.53 -12.70
C PRO A 103 -17.56 8.77 -11.90
N ALA A 104 -17.78 8.59 -10.60
CA ALA A 104 -16.93 7.74 -9.78
C ALA A 104 -17.04 6.27 -10.21
N PRO A 105 -15.93 5.50 -10.21
CA PRO A 105 -16.02 4.06 -10.40
C PRO A 105 -16.79 3.47 -9.22
N ASN A 106 -17.77 2.62 -9.53
CA ASN A 106 -18.71 2.13 -8.55
C ASN A 106 -18.25 0.82 -7.87
N GLN A 107 -17.25 0.10 -8.39
CA GLN A 107 -16.85 -1.21 -7.86
C GLN A 107 -15.40 -1.60 -8.18
N LEU A 108 -14.62 -1.95 -7.14
CA LEU A 108 -13.27 -2.53 -7.28
C LEU A 108 -13.28 -4.07 -7.39
N PHE A 109 -14.29 -4.73 -6.81
CA PHE A 109 -14.34 -6.20 -6.67
C PHE A 109 -14.03 -6.96 -7.96
N GLY A 110 -14.70 -6.63 -9.07
CA GLY A 110 -14.51 -7.34 -10.34
C GLY A 110 -13.08 -7.22 -10.89
N VAL A 111 -12.43 -6.07 -10.70
CA VAL A 111 -11.01 -5.88 -11.08
C VAL A 111 -10.08 -6.61 -10.13
N ILE A 112 -10.38 -6.60 -8.82
CA ILE A 112 -9.59 -7.32 -7.82
C ILE A 112 -9.61 -8.83 -8.09
N ASP A 113 -10.75 -9.40 -8.46
CA ASP A 113 -10.87 -10.81 -8.82
C ASP A 113 -10.03 -11.16 -10.06
N GLN A 114 -9.99 -10.27 -11.06
CA GLN A 114 -9.16 -10.46 -12.25
C GLN A 114 -7.66 -10.37 -11.91
N ILE A 115 -7.26 -9.44 -11.04
CA ILE A 115 -5.90 -9.36 -10.50
C ILE A 115 -5.56 -10.64 -9.76
N GLY A 116 -6.44 -11.09 -8.86
CA GLY A 116 -6.32 -12.33 -8.09
C GLY A 116 -6.08 -13.54 -8.98
N ALA A 117 -6.85 -13.67 -10.07
CA ALA A 117 -6.70 -14.75 -11.03
C ALA A 117 -5.31 -14.77 -11.70
N ILE A 118 -4.73 -13.61 -11.99
CA ILE A 118 -3.40 -13.51 -12.61
C ILE A 118 -2.30 -13.89 -11.61
N ILE A 119 -2.40 -13.45 -10.36
CA ILE A 119 -1.34 -13.64 -9.36
C ILE A 119 -1.44 -14.98 -8.62
N ASN A 120 -2.58 -15.67 -8.69
CA ASN A 120 -2.82 -16.89 -7.94
C ASN A 120 -1.70 -17.94 -8.15
N GLY A 121 -1.17 -18.46 -7.05
CA GLY A 121 -0.09 -19.45 -7.04
C GLY A 121 1.28 -18.93 -7.50
N ARG A 122 1.46 -17.63 -7.71
CA ARG A 122 2.75 -17.03 -8.09
C ARG A 122 3.48 -16.44 -6.89
N SER A 123 4.78 -16.66 -6.83
CA SER A 123 5.69 -15.94 -5.93
C SER A 123 6.24 -14.68 -6.61
N GLY A 124 6.70 -13.70 -5.84
CA GLY A 124 7.35 -12.50 -6.36
C GLY A 124 6.48 -11.25 -6.22
N THR A 125 6.60 -10.31 -7.16
CA THR A 125 5.94 -9.01 -7.12
C THR A 125 4.63 -9.02 -7.92
N PRO A 126 3.45 -8.94 -7.28
CA PRO A 126 2.14 -8.89 -7.94
C PRO A 126 2.07 -7.89 -9.10
N SER A 127 2.52 -6.64 -8.90
CA SER A 127 2.43 -5.59 -9.93
C SER A 127 3.20 -5.92 -11.20
N GLN A 128 4.32 -6.64 -11.10
CA GLN A 128 5.10 -7.08 -12.27
C GLN A 128 4.38 -8.19 -13.04
N TRP A 129 3.68 -9.09 -12.34
CA TRP A 129 2.85 -10.11 -12.99
C TRP A 129 1.67 -9.50 -13.74
N ILE A 130 1.02 -8.50 -13.14
CA ILE A 130 -0.04 -7.74 -13.81
C ILE A 130 0.52 -7.02 -15.04
N LEU A 131 1.64 -6.31 -14.92
CA LEU A 131 2.26 -5.63 -16.06
C LEU A 131 2.60 -6.59 -17.21
N ALA A 132 3.15 -7.76 -16.89
CA ALA A 132 3.47 -8.80 -17.88
C ALA A 132 2.22 -9.36 -18.59
N ALA A 133 1.08 -9.38 -17.89
CA ALA A 133 -0.21 -9.81 -18.43
C ALA A 133 -0.93 -8.76 -19.29
N SER A 134 -0.34 -7.58 -19.53
CA SER A 134 -0.97 -6.47 -20.29
C SER A 134 -1.39 -6.82 -21.72
N SER A 135 -0.79 -7.86 -22.31
CA SER A 135 -1.15 -8.37 -23.64
C SER A 135 -2.30 -9.39 -23.63
N GLU A 136 -2.74 -9.85 -22.46
CA GLU A 136 -3.78 -10.86 -22.33
C GLU A 136 -5.17 -10.28 -22.68
N ALA A 137 -6.04 -11.14 -23.21
CA ALA A 137 -7.38 -10.74 -23.63
C ALA A 137 -8.26 -10.22 -22.48
N HIS A 138 -8.09 -10.79 -21.28
CA HIS A 138 -8.87 -10.47 -20.07
C HIS A 138 -8.06 -9.65 -19.06
N PHE A 139 -7.23 -8.72 -19.55
CA PHE A 139 -6.42 -7.85 -18.72
C PHE A 139 -7.29 -6.89 -17.86
N PRO A 140 -6.99 -6.67 -16.55
CA PRO A 140 -7.84 -5.87 -15.66
C PRO A 140 -8.00 -4.40 -16.03
N PHE A 141 -7.07 -3.85 -16.81
CA PHE A 141 -7.06 -2.44 -17.22
C PHE A 141 -7.07 -2.32 -18.76
N PRO A 142 -8.18 -2.67 -19.42
CA PRO A 142 -8.25 -2.82 -20.87
C PRO A 142 -8.03 -1.53 -21.66
N HIS A 143 -8.33 -0.37 -21.10
CA HIS A 143 -8.11 0.95 -21.71
C HIS A 143 -6.71 1.49 -21.39
N LEU A 144 -6.22 1.25 -20.17
CA LEU A 144 -4.92 1.73 -19.72
C LEU A 144 -3.73 0.96 -20.34
N LYS A 145 -3.93 -0.27 -20.81
CA LYS A 145 -2.84 -1.13 -21.33
C LYS A 145 -2.02 -0.54 -22.48
N SER A 146 -2.58 0.40 -23.24
CA SER A 146 -1.86 1.11 -24.32
C SER A 146 -1.18 2.40 -23.86
N HIS A 147 -1.33 2.79 -22.59
CA HIS A 147 -0.74 4.01 -22.03
C HIS A 147 0.55 3.67 -21.26
N PRO A 148 1.69 4.32 -21.58
CA PRO A 148 2.95 4.06 -20.87
C PRO A 148 2.92 4.31 -19.36
N VAL A 149 1.97 5.12 -18.87
CA VAL A 149 1.72 5.30 -17.43
C VAL A 149 1.47 3.98 -16.69
N LEU A 150 0.92 2.94 -17.35
CA LEU A 150 0.77 1.61 -16.74
C LEU A 150 2.12 1.05 -16.29
N SER A 151 3.12 1.11 -17.18
CA SER A 151 4.48 0.66 -16.85
C SER A 151 5.14 1.58 -15.82
N ALA A 152 4.90 2.88 -15.91
CA ALA A 152 5.43 3.85 -14.94
C ALA A 152 4.94 3.55 -13.50
N LEU A 153 3.69 3.09 -13.35
CA LEU A 153 3.12 2.73 -12.06
C LEU A 153 3.55 1.35 -11.56
N LEU A 154 3.63 0.34 -12.45
CA LEU A 154 3.74 -1.07 -12.03
C LEU A 154 5.14 -1.69 -12.12
N ALA A 155 6.07 -1.13 -12.90
CA ALA A 155 7.36 -1.77 -13.16
C ALA A 155 8.28 -1.82 -11.93
N HIS A 156 8.23 -0.78 -11.09
CA HIS A 156 9.18 -0.53 -10.01
C HIS A 156 8.51 -0.22 -8.67
N THR A 157 7.39 -0.87 -8.35
CA THR A 157 6.57 -0.55 -7.15
C THR A 157 7.31 -0.62 -5.82
N ARG A 158 8.45 -1.32 -5.76
CA ARG A 158 9.28 -1.49 -4.55
C ARG A 158 10.55 -0.65 -4.56
N ASP A 159 10.72 0.24 -5.54
CA ASP A 159 11.88 1.13 -5.66
C ASP A 159 11.46 2.54 -5.23
N ILE A 160 12.02 3.04 -4.14
CA ILE A 160 11.68 4.35 -3.59
C ILE A 160 12.06 5.51 -4.54
N GLN A 161 13.08 5.33 -5.37
CA GLN A 161 13.54 6.36 -6.30
C GLN A 161 12.65 6.40 -7.54
N CYS A 162 12.16 5.25 -7.99
CA CYS A 162 11.31 5.17 -9.18
C CYS A 162 9.81 5.24 -8.90
N SER A 163 9.32 4.69 -7.79
CA SER A 163 7.89 4.61 -7.46
C SER A 163 7.41 5.80 -6.63
N GLU A 164 6.61 6.65 -7.28
CA GLU A 164 5.92 7.75 -6.63
C GLU A 164 4.89 7.27 -5.58
N THR A 165 4.14 6.20 -5.89
CA THR A 165 3.17 5.63 -4.95
C THR A 165 3.84 5.12 -3.67
N MET A 166 5.00 4.45 -3.81
CA MET A 166 5.80 4.02 -2.67
C MET A 166 6.28 5.22 -1.86
N ARG A 167 6.81 6.28 -2.49
CA ARG A 167 7.27 7.48 -1.76
C ARG A 167 6.16 8.14 -0.96
N ILE A 168 5.00 8.38 -1.57
CA ILE A 168 3.89 9.03 -0.90
C ILE A 168 3.38 8.16 0.25
N PHE A 169 3.19 6.86 0.02
CA PHE A 169 2.79 5.94 1.09
C PHE A 169 3.81 5.90 2.24
N GLN A 170 5.10 5.82 1.91
CA GLN A 170 6.17 5.78 2.91
C GLN A 170 6.25 7.08 3.73
N GLN A 171 6.01 8.24 3.12
CA GLN A 171 5.96 9.50 3.87
C GLN A 171 4.79 9.55 4.85
N HIS A 172 3.65 8.95 4.52
CA HIS A 172 2.55 8.79 5.48
C HIS A 172 2.92 7.82 6.60
N ILE A 173 3.44 6.64 6.28
CA ILE A 173 3.62 5.58 7.29
C ILE A 173 4.66 5.95 8.35
N ILE A 174 5.87 6.35 7.92
CA ILE A 174 6.97 6.65 8.86
C ILE A 174 7.12 8.15 9.17
N GLY A 175 6.44 9.04 8.45
CA GLY A 175 6.57 10.49 8.59
C GLY A 175 7.80 11.07 7.90
N SER A 176 7.79 12.38 7.69
CA SER A 176 8.76 13.09 6.85
C SER A 176 10.20 13.06 7.39
N ASP A 177 10.37 13.17 8.70
CA ASP A 177 11.71 13.15 9.31
C ASP A 177 12.37 11.78 9.16
N ASN A 178 11.65 10.72 9.49
CA ASN A 178 12.11 9.35 9.31
C ASN A 178 12.33 9.01 7.83
N PHE A 179 11.45 9.48 6.95
CA PHE A 179 11.62 9.30 5.50
C PHE A 179 12.96 9.88 5.04
N ARG A 180 13.29 11.11 5.44
CA ARG A 180 14.59 11.73 5.15
C ARG A 180 15.74 10.92 5.72
N THR A 181 15.62 10.46 6.97
CA THR A 181 16.67 9.69 7.63
C THR A 181 16.94 8.35 6.96
N TYR A 182 15.90 7.59 6.61
CA TYR A 182 16.04 6.22 6.11
C TYR A 182 16.23 6.12 4.61
N TYR A 183 15.62 7.02 3.83
CA TYR A 183 15.71 6.99 2.37
C TYR A 183 16.67 8.04 1.80
N HIS A 184 17.29 8.88 2.64
CA HIS A 184 18.24 9.92 2.24
C HIS A 184 17.70 10.82 1.10
N THR A 185 16.39 11.04 1.11
CA THR A 185 15.65 11.78 0.08
C THR A 185 14.79 12.82 0.78
N GLU A 186 14.71 14.04 0.23
CA GLU A 186 13.84 15.06 0.79
C GLU A 186 12.36 14.67 0.62
N PRO A 187 11.56 14.73 1.70
CA PRO A 187 10.15 14.41 1.63
C PRO A 187 9.37 15.48 0.86
N GLU A 188 8.42 15.04 0.06
CA GLU A 188 7.49 15.86 -0.71
C GLU A 188 6.40 16.47 0.17
N LEU A 189 6.06 15.80 1.27
CA LEU A 189 5.03 16.17 2.23
C LEU A 189 5.67 16.43 3.60
N ASN A 190 5.00 17.23 4.45
CA ASN A 190 5.35 17.40 5.85
C ASN A 190 4.31 16.70 6.72
N LEU A 191 4.60 15.46 7.14
CA LEU A 191 3.67 14.54 7.77
C LEU A 191 4.24 13.96 9.06
N PRO A 192 3.39 13.74 10.08
CA PRO A 192 3.79 12.99 11.27
C PRO A 192 3.94 11.49 10.98
N ASN A 193 4.58 10.76 11.89
CA ASN A 193 4.73 9.31 11.80
C ASN A 193 3.40 8.59 12.16
N TYR A 194 2.78 7.94 11.18
CA TYR A 194 1.49 7.28 11.37
C TYR A 194 1.59 6.00 12.20
N LEU A 195 2.71 5.28 12.18
CA LEU A 195 2.95 4.17 13.11
C LEU A 195 2.83 4.67 14.56
N THR A 196 3.46 5.81 14.88
CA THR A 196 3.38 6.38 16.24
C THR A 196 2.00 6.94 16.59
N LEU A 197 1.26 7.47 15.61
CA LEU A 197 -0.04 8.10 15.85
C LEU A 197 -1.20 7.13 15.97
N TYR A 198 -1.17 6.03 15.20
CA TYR A 198 -2.33 5.17 15.01
C TYR A 198 -2.14 3.74 15.48
N ASP A 199 -0.90 3.27 15.64
CA ASP A 199 -0.68 1.96 16.23
C ASP A 199 -0.88 2.02 17.75
N THR A 200 -1.43 0.94 18.31
CA THR A 200 -1.65 0.86 19.76
C THR A 200 -1.01 -0.39 20.34
N VAL A 201 -0.52 -0.30 21.58
CA VAL A 201 0.04 -1.46 22.28
C VAL A 201 -1.12 -2.15 23.01
N PRO A 202 -1.52 -3.38 22.62
CA PRO A 202 -2.62 -4.10 23.26
C PRO A 202 -2.21 -4.67 24.63
N LEU A 203 -0.91 -4.69 24.93
CA LEU A 203 -0.38 -5.24 26.16
C LEU A 203 -0.69 -4.33 27.37
N LYS A 204 -1.41 -4.89 28.34
CA LYS A 204 -1.73 -4.17 29.59
C LYS A 204 -0.48 -3.91 30.42
N PRO A 205 -0.39 -2.79 31.15
CA PRO A 205 0.77 -2.46 31.99
C PRO A 205 1.14 -3.56 32.99
N GLU A 206 0.16 -4.22 33.60
CA GLU A 206 0.41 -5.31 34.54
C GLU A 206 1.06 -6.53 33.90
N VAL A 207 0.71 -6.85 32.65
CA VAL A 207 1.30 -7.97 31.91
C VAL A 207 2.70 -7.61 31.46
N PHE A 208 2.90 -6.37 30.99
CA PHE A 208 4.23 -5.86 30.63
C PHE A 208 5.19 -5.95 31.82
N GLN A 209 4.78 -5.47 33.00
CA GLN A 209 5.63 -5.52 34.20
C GLN A 209 5.94 -6.97 34.61
N ALA A 210 4.97 -7.87 34.55
CA ALA A 210 5.19 -9.28 34.86
C ALA A 210 6.17 -9.96 33.90
N LEU A 211 6.17 -9.59 32.61
CA LEU A 211 7.16 -10.06 31.64
C LEU A 211 8.54 -9.48 31.95
N GLN A 212 8.62 -8.18 32.24
CA GLN A 212 9.88 -7.51 32.58
C GLN A 212 10.54 -8.15 33.82
N ASP A 213 9.77 -8.40 34.88
CA ASP A 213 10.29 -9.01 36.11
C ASP A 213 10.89 -10.41 35.85
N LYS A 214 10.30 -11.19 34.94
CA LYS A 214 10.81 -12.52 34.57
C LYS A 214 12.05 -12.45 33.69
N ILE A 215 12.14 -11.44 32.82
CA ILE A 215 13.33 -11.17 32.00
C ILE A 215 14.50 -10.76 32.90
N ASP A 216 14.26 -9.86 33.84
CA ASP A 216 15.28 -9.35 34.76
C ASP A 216 15.86 -10.47 35.65
N ARG A 217 15.01 -11.43 36.04
CA ARG A 217 15.40 -12.64 36.78
C ARG A 217 16.02 -13.73 35.91
N ARG A 218 16.12 -13.53 34.59
CA ARG A 218 16.59 -14.51 33.59
C ARG A 218 15.80 -15.82 33.59
N GLU A 219 14.54 -15.76 34.01
CA GLU A 219 13.59 -16.88 33.94
C GLU A 219 12.98 -17.01 32.53
N LEU A 220 12.99 -15.90 31.78
CA LEU A 220 12.41 -15.79 30.45
C LEU A 220 13.34 -14.97 29.54
N PHE A 221 13.52 -15.47 28.32
CA PHE A 221 14.25 -14.77 27.26
C PHE A 221 13.28 -14.41 26.15
N VAL A 222 13.34 -13.17 25.67
CA VAL A 222 12.46 -12.67 24.62
C VAL A 222 13.24 -12.52 23.32
N SER A 223 12.63 -12.97 22.22
CA SER A 223 13.02 -12.57 20.88
C SER A 223 11.80 -12.04 20.14
N ILE A 224 12.00 -10.99 19.36
CA ILE A 224 11.06 -10.55 18.34
C ILE A 224 11.43 -11.31 17.06
N TYR A 225 10.45 -11.82 16.32
CA TYR A 225 10.63 -12.53 15.06
C TYR A 225 9.86 -11.83 13.95
#